data_AF-A0A8J7QU36-F1
#
_entry.id   AF-A0A8J7QU36-F1
#
_cell.length_a   1.000
_cell.length_b   1.000
_cell.length_c   1.000
_cell.angle_alpha   90.00
_cell.angle_beta   90.00
_cell.angle_gamma   90.00
#
_symmetry.space_group_name_H-M   'P 1'
#
loop_
_entity.id
_entity.type
_entity.pdbx_description
1 polymer ?
#
loop_
_entity_poly.entity_id
_entity_poly.type
_entity_poly.pdbx_seq_one_letter_code
_entity_poly.pdbx_strand_id
1 'polypeptide(L)'
;MGQVIDANLYWFPEDLFTNEELAEKFLSEVPVQYGIKGYLKENNGLKQYVIEKPVGSENLNYVQGDYVLEKQLKDMDKAGIDKAVLKLSCQQEWMSLDMCRLFNDGMAEHVKQSNGRMAALGVVPPQGTSAVFKEIDRCLDALHFGGLQLSAHYGNQYLDDEAFAPFFAYLNEHGVTCYVHHTPLPVQYGSLTAYTNLRRSYGRC
;
A
#
# COMPACT_ATOMS: atom_id res chain seq x y z
N MET A 1 19.17 -13.64 22.68
CA MET A 1 17.78 -13.61 22.18
C MET A 1 17.83 -13.38 20.69
N GLY A 2 16.90 -13.96 19.92
CA GLY A 2 16.82 -13.74 18.48
C GLY A 2 16.29 -12.34 18.14
N GLN A 3 16.46 -11.94 16.88
CA GLN A 3 15.96 -10.67 16.36
C GLN A 3 14.42 -10.69 16.23
N VAL A 4 13.73 -9.64 16.68
CA VAL A 4 12.29 -9.44 16.50
C VAL A 4 12.03 -8.60 15.25
N ILE A 5 11.27 -9.15 14.30
CA ILE A 5 10.95 -8.50 13.03
C ILE A 5 9.45 -8.24 12.96
N ASP A 6 9.05 -6.99 12.77
CA ASP A 6 7.68 -6.62 12.43
C ASP A 6 7.47 -6.64 10.92
N ALA A 7 6.58 -7.49 10.42
CA ALA A 7 6.26 -7.58 8.99
C ALA A 7 5.06 -6.71 8.57
N ASN A 8 4.62 -5.79 9.42
CA ASN A 8 3.37 -5.05 9.26
C ASN A 8 3.47 -3.55 9.54
N LEU A 9 4.60 -2.92 9.17
CA LEU A 9 4.78 -1.48 9.26
C LEU A 9 4.34 -0.79 7.96
N TYR A 10 3.43 0.18 8.08
CA TYR A 10 2.91 0.91 6.91
C TYR A 10 3.70 2.18 6.63
N TRP A 11 3.71 2.58 5.36
CA TRP A 11 4.23 3.86 4.92
C TRP A 11 3.27 4.58 3.99
N PHE A 12 3.30 5.91 4.08
CA PHE A 12 2.59 6.81 3.20
C PHE A 12 3.43 8.09 3.06
N PRO A 13 3.59 8.63 1.85
CA PRO A 13 4.39 9.82 1.62
C PRO A 13 3.85 11.02 2.40
N GLU A 14 4.69 11.67 3.21
CA GLU A 14 4.28 12.85 3.97
C GLU A 14 4.10 14.08 3.06
N ASP A 15 4.80 14.11 1.92
CA ASP A 15 4.65 15.13 0.89
C ASP A 15 3.26 15.13 0.23
N LEU A 16 2.56 13.99 0.18
CA LEU A 16 1.16 13.96 -0.24
C LEU A 16 0.26 14.83 0.65
N PHE A 17 0.61 15.12 1.90
CA PHE A 17 -0.18 16.03 2.73
C PHE A 17 0.20 17.50 2.54
N THR A 18 1.39 17.79 2.02
CA THR A 18 1.94 19.16 1.96
C THR A 18 2.03 19.72 0.54
N ASN A 19 2.10 18.87 -0.48
CA ASN A 19 2.14 19.24 -1.89
C ASN A 19 0.76 19.05 -2.54
N GLU A 20 0.17 20.16 -2.98
CA GLU A 20 -1.18 20.19 -3.57
C GLU A 20 -1.26 19.44 -4.91
N GLU A 21 -0.25 19.54 -5.77
CA GLU A 21 -0.21 18.84 -7.06
C GLU A 21 -0.15 17.32 -6.88
N LEU A 22 0.70 16.86 -5.94
CA LEU A 22 0.77 15.42 -5.62
C LEU A 22 -0.53 14.93 -4.97
N ALA A 23 -1.15 15.75 -4.12
CA ALA A 23 -2.43 15.44 -3.51
C ALA A 23 -3.54 15.27 -4.55
N GLU A 24 -3.64 16.22 -5.50
CA GLU A 24 -4.59 16.15 -6.61
C GLU A 24 -4.33 14.92 -7.48
N LYS A 25 -3.06 14.64 -7.81
CA LYS A 25 -2.68 13.45 -8.58
C LYS A 25 -3.12 12.16 -7.87
N PHE A 26 -2.81 12.01 -6.59
CA PHE A 26 -3.21 10.83 -5.82
C PHE A 26 -4.73 10.65 -5.76
N LEU A 27 -5.48 11.73 -5.49
CA LEU A 27 -6.95 11.68 -5.47
C LEU A 27 -7.56 11.38 -6.84
N SER A 28 -6.90 11.79 -7.93
CA SER A 28 -7.36 11.51 -9.30
C SER A 28 -7.29 10.03 -9.69
N GLU A 29 -6.45 9.24 -9.00
CA GLU A 29 -6.32 7.80 -9.23
C GLU A 29 -7.39 6.97 -8.47
N VAL A 30 -8.12 7.59 -7.54
CA VAL A 30 -9.20 6.90 -6.83
C VAL A 30 -10.31 6.54 -7.83
N PRO A 31 -10.69 5.25 -7.96
CA PRO A 31 -11.50 4.80 -9.09
C PRO A 31 -13.00 5.07 -8.83
N VAL A 32 -13.41 6.31 -9.13
CA VAL A 32 -14.80 6.78 -8.94
C VAL A 32 -15.83 5.95 -9.70
N GLN A 33 -15.45 5.33 -10.82
CA GLN A 33 -16.28 4.42 -11.60
C GLN A 33 -16.69 3.15 -10.82
N TYR A 34 -15.98 2.78 -9.76
CA TYR A 34 -16.31 1.65 -8.88
C TYR A 34 -17.04 2.09 -7.61
N GLY A 35 -17.61 3.30 -7.58
CA GLY A 35 -18.32 3.83 -6.42
C GLY A 35 -17.40 4.11 -5.24
N ILE A 36 -16.13 4.42 -5.51
CA ILE A 36 -15.13 4.83 -4.51
C ILE A 36 -15.02 6.35 -4.53
N LYS A 37 -14.91 6.98 -3.36
CA LYS A 37 -14.67 8.42 -3.27
C LYS A 37 -13.46 8.69 -2.39
N GLY A 38 -12.52 9.48 -2.90
CA GLY A 38 -11.37 9.98 -2.16
C GLY A 38 -11.50 11.47 -1.93
N TYR A 39 -11.15 11.95 -0.74
CA TYR A 39 -11.02 13.38 -0.47
C TYR A 39 -10.07 13.62 0.71
N LEU A 40 -9.59 14.85 0.80
CA LEU A 40 -8.83 15.32 1.94
C LEU A 40 -9.77 16.04 2.91
N LYS A 41 -9.69 15.72 4.20
CA LYS A 41 -10.31 16.49 5.28
C LYS A 41 -9.24 17.01 6.23
N GLU A 42 -9.50 18.13 6.86
CA GLU A 42 -8.67 18.63 7.95
C GLU A 42 -9.40 18.42 9.28
N ASN A 43 -8.69 17.87 10.27
CA ASN A 43 -9.22 17.66 11.61
C ASN A 43 -8.14 18.02 12.63
N ASN A 44 -8.44 18.96 13.53
CA ASN A 44 -7.50 19.47 14.54
C ASN A 44 -6.15 19.92 13.95
N GLY A 45 -6.16 20.55 12.77
CA GLY A 45 -4.95 21.03 12.09
C GLY A 45 -4.11 19.93 11.40
N LEU A 46 -4.59 18.68 11.39
CA LEU A 46 -3.97 17.59 10.64
C LEU A 46 -4.80 17.26 9.41
N LYS A 47 -4.13 17.11 8.27
CA LYS A 47 -4.74 16.64 7.04
C LYS A 47 -4.94 15.12 7.08
N GLN A 48 -6.03 14.67 6.50
CA GLN A 48 -6.41 13.27 6.46
C GLN A 48 -7.02 12.91 5.11
N TYR A 49 -6.43 11.95 4.41
CA TYR A 49 -7.07 11.32 3.26
C TYR A 49 -8.12 10.35 3.75
N VAL A 50 -9.33 10.48 3.19
CA VAL A 50 -10.45 9.57 3.44
C VAL A 50 -10.82 8.89 2.14
N ILE A 51 -10.84 7.56 2.16
CA ILE A 51 -11.36 6.76 1.04
C ILE A 51 -12.64 6.05 1.51
N GLU A 52 -13.74 6.37 0.82
CA GLU A 52 -15.04 5.75 0.99
C GLU A 52 -15.22 4.61 -0.02
N LYS A 53 -15.66 3.43 0.45
CA LYS A 53 -15.98 2.26 -0.39
C LYS A 53 -17.13 1.44 0.23
N PRO A 54 -18.36 1.46 -0.32
CA PRO A 54 -18.84 2.40 -1.34
C PRO A 54 -18.90 3.85 -0.80
N VAL A 55 -19.27 4.80 -1.65
CA VAL A 55 -19.55 6.20 -1.23
C VAL A 55 -20.48 6.23 -0.01
N GLY A 56 -20.16 7.09 0.96
CA GLY A 56 -20.83 7.19 2.25
C GLY A 56 -20.30 6.22 3.31
N SER A 57 -19.29 5.40 2.99
CA SER A 57 -18.69 4.41 3.88
C SER A 57 -17.17 4.58 4.01
N GLU A 58 -16.71 5.36 5.00
CA GLU A 58 -15.26 5.56 5.26
C GLU A 58 -14.56 4.25 5.64
N ASN A 59 -13.59 3.80 4.84
CA ASN A 59 -12.81 2.59 5.13
C ASN A 59 -11.33 2.85 5.37
N LEU A 60 -10.73 3.77 4.61
CA LEU A 60 -9.31 4.07 4.71
C LEU A 60 -9.14 5.51 5.11
N ASN A 61 -8.17 5.71 5.99
CA ASN A 61 -7.89 6.95 6.67
C ASN A 61 -6.38 7.08 6.79
N TYR A 62 -5.75 7.93 5.98
CA TYR A 62 -4.32 8.23 6.09
C TYR A 62 -4.19 9.59 6.74
N VAL A 63 -3.54 9.63 7.91
CA VAL A 63 -3.42 10.85 8.71
C VAL A 63 -2.01 11.38 8.59
N GLN A 64 -1.89 12.69 8.37
CA GLN A 64 -0.63 13.40 8.35
C GLN A 64 0.17 13.14 9.64
N GLY A 65 1.47 12.87 9.51
CA GLY A 65 2.35 12.62 10.65
C GLY A 65 2.33 11.20 11.20
N ASP A 66 1.48 10.29 10.71
CA ASP A 66 1.46 8.90 11.17
C ASP A 66 2.61 8.04 10.62
N TYR A 67 3.20 8.45 9.49
CA TYR A 67 4.20 7.66 8.74
C TYR A 67 5.61 8.26 8.83
N VAL A 68 5.85 9.13 9.81
CA VAL A 68 7.13 9.81 10.00
C VAL A 68 8.16 8.87 10.61
N LEU A 69 9.34 8.81 10.00
CA LEU A 69 10.42 7.87 10.36
C LEU A 69 10.79 7.92 11.85
N GLU A 70 10.97 9.12 12.40
CA GLU A 70 11.35 9.31 13.81
C GLU A 70 10.32 8.67 14.77
N LYS A 71 9.03 8.86 14.48
CA LYS A 71 7.93 8.30 15.26
C LYS A 71 7.95 6.77 15.17
N GLN A 72 8.11 6.22 13.97
CA GLN A 72 8.16 4.78 13.74
C GLN A 72 9.34 4.13 14.46
N LEU A 73 10.55 4.71 14.37
CA LEU A 73 11.73 4.19 15.05
C LEU A 73 11.56 4.22 16.58
N LYS A 74 10.99 5.30 17.12
CA LYS A 74 10.70 5.42 18.56
C LYS A 74 9.69 4.37 19.02
N ASP A 75 8.65 4.12 18.22
CA ASP A 75 7.64 3.10 18.52
C ASP A 75 8.24 1.68 18.43
N MET A 76 9.12 1.43 17.46
CA MET A 76 9.89 0.18 17.36
C MET A 76 10.77 -0.04 18.60
N ASP A 77 11.53 0.97 19.03
CA ASP A 77 12.40 0.88 20.20
C ASP A 77 11.59 0.62 21.48
N LYS A 78 10.45 1.29 21.64
CA LYS A 78 9.54 1.08 22.78
C LYS A 78 8.92 -0.33 22.79
N ALA A 79 8.63 -0.89 21.63
CA ALA A 79 8.06 -2.22 21.47
C ALA A 79 9.11 -3.35 21.47
N GLY A 80 10.40 -3.02 21.46
CA GLY A 80 11.48 -4.01 21.36
C GLY A 80 11.57 -4.66 19.97
N ILE A 81 11.21 -3.93 18.91
CA ILE A 81 11.27 -4.38 17.52
C ILE A 81 12.64 -4.02 16.94
N ASP A 82 13.42 -5.03 16.53
CA ASP A 82 14.75 -4.81 15.98
C ASP A 82 14.70 -4.39 14.52
N LYS A 83 13.80 -4.95 13.72
CA LYS A 83 13.62 -4.61 12.30
C LYS A 83 12.15 -4.57 11.90
N ALA A 84 11.84 -3.79 10.87
CA ALA A 84 10.51 -3.75 10.29
C ALA A 84 10.53 -3.91 8.76
N VAL A 85 9.50 -4.54 8.20
CA VAL A 85 9.22 -4.59 6.77
C VAL A 85 8.15 -3.55 6.47
N LEU A 86 8.55 -2.54 5.71
CA LEU A 86 7.77 -1.43 5.25
C LEU A 86 6.92 -1.84 4.04
N LYS A 87 5.65 -1.46 4.07
CA LYS A 87 4.71 -1.75 2.99
C LYS A 87 3.60 -0.71 2.93
N LEU A 88 2.72 -0.83 1.93
CA LEU A 88 1.59 0.08 1.80
C LEU A 88 0.37 -0.49 2.51
N SER A 89 -0.59 0.38 2.82
CA SER A 89 -1.86 -0.08 3.37
C SER A 89 -2.72 -0.68 2.24
N CYS A 90 -3.85 -0.08 1.87
CA CYS A 90 -4.75 -0.61 0.85
C CYS A 90 -4.78 0.17 -0.47
N GLN A 91 -4.09 1.31 -0.56
CA GLN A 91 -4.16 2.16 -1.76
C GLN A 91 -3.58 1.50 -3.02
N GLN A 92 -2.68 0.52 -2.88
CA GLN A 92 -2.11 -0.20 -4.02
C GLN A 92 -3.16 -0.82 -4.95
N GLU A 93 -4.35 -1.16 -4.44
CA GLU A 93 -5.45 -1.75 -5.21
C GLU A 93 -5.75 -1.00 -6.53
N TRP A 94 -5.52 0.30 -6.58
CA TRP A 94 -5.92 1.16 -7.70
C TRP A 94 -4.84 2.11 -8.21
N MET A 95 -3.63 2.08 -7.63
CA MET A 95 -2.55 2.99 -8.04
C MET A 95 -2.04 2.67 -9.46
N SER A 96 -1.72 3.72 -10.20
CA SER A 96 -1.01 3.62 -11.47
C SER A 96 0.44 3.15 -11.27
N LEU A 97 1.13 2.77 -12.35
CA LEU A 97 2.56 2.45 -12.28
C LEU A 97 3.39 3.67 -11.86
N ASP A 98 3.02 4.87 -12.28
CA ASP A 98 3.75 6.09 -11.93
C ASP A 98 3.56 6.48 -10.46
N MET A 99 2.37 6.25 -9.90
CA MET A 99 2.16 6.41 -8.46
C MET A 99 2.89 5.32 -7.67
N CYS A 100 2.87 4.07 -8.14
CA CYS A 100 3.68 3.00 -7.55
C CYS A 100 5.17 3.38 -7.48
N ARG A 101 5.72 3.94 -8.57
CA ARG A 101 7.11 4.45 -8.60
C ARG A 101 7.37 5.53 -7.56
N LEU A 102 6.49 6.53 -7.45
CA LEU A 102 6.59 7.58 -6.43
C LEU A 102 6.65 6.97 -5.02
N PHE A 103 5.77 6.01 -4.73
CA PHE A 103 5.77 5.32 -3.45
C PHE A 103 7.02 4.46 -3.24
N ASN A 104 7.48 3.73 -4.25
CA ASN A 104 8.71 2.93 -4.18
C ASN A 104 9.94 3.80 -3.92
N ASP A 105 10.06 4.95 -4.60
CA ASP A 105 11.18 5.87 -4.40
C ASP A 105 11.18 6.45 -2.99
N GLY A 106 10.02 6.85 -2.48
CA GLY A 106 9.87 7.33 -1.12
C GLY A 106 10.16 6.26 -0.06
N MET A 107 9.67 5.04 -0.25
CA MET A 107 9.99 3.91 0.64
C MET A 107 11.49 3.59 0.62
N ALA A 108 12.15 3.66 -0.53
CA ALA A 108 13.58 3.41 -0.64
C ALA A 108 14.41 4.45 0.16
N GLU A 109 14.07 5.73 0.05
CA GLU A 109 14.72 6.78 0.84
C GLU A 109 14.41 6.62 2.34
N HIS A 110 13.18 6.28 2.70
CA HIS A 110 12.79 6.02 4.10
C HIS A 110 13.56 4.84 4.70
N VAL A 111 13.70 3.75 3.95
CA VAL A 111 14.52 2.57 4.34
C VAL A 111 15.98 2.97 4.52
N LYS A 112 16.56 3.73 3.59
CA LYS A 112 17.94 4.21 3.68
C LYS A 112 18.17 5.05 4.94
N GLN A 113 17.26 5.96 5.26
CA GLN A 113 17.32 6.80 6.45
C GLN A 113 17.12 6.03 7.76
N SER A 114 16.50 4.85 7.71
CA SER A 114 16.31 3.98 8.88
C SER A 114 17.60 3.36 9.43
N ASN A 115 18.75 3.56 8.77
CA ASN A 115 20.05 3.00 9.16
C ASN A 115 20.02 1.47 9.35
N GLY A 116 19.37 0.75 8.42
CA GLY A 116 19.30 -0.71 8.41
C GLY A 116 18.27 -1.32 9.36
N ARG A 117 17.41 -0.50 9.98
CA ARG A 117 16.28 -0.95 10.81
C ARG A 117 15.06 -1.35 9.99
N MET A 118 14.98 -0.94 8.73
CA MET A 118 13.85 -1.26 7.86
C MET A 118 14.29 -1.94 6.56
N ALA A 119 13.41 -2.76 6.00
CA ALA A 119 13.42 -3.21 4.61
C ALA A 119 12.05 -2.86 4.01
N ALA A 120 11.91 -2.84 2.68
CA ALA A 120 10.61 -2.55 2.04
C ALA A 120 10.18 -3.65 1.08
N LEU A 121 8.88 -3.68 0.80
CA LEU A 121 8.26 -4.45 -0.27
C LEU A 121 7.83 -3.48 -1.38
N GLY A 122 8.28 -3.75 -2.61
CA GLY A 122 7.89 -2.95 -3.76
C GLY A 122 6.42 -3.12 -4.10
N VAL A 123 5.83 -2.07 -4.67
CA VAL A 123 4.48 -2.13 -5.21
C VAL A 123 4.51 -1.85 -6.70
N VAL A 124 3.69 -2.61 -7.42
CA VAL A 124 3.40 -2.41 -8.83
C VAL A 124 1.93 -2.74 -9.06
N PRO A 125 1.32 -2.21 -10.13
CA PRO A 125 0.01 -2.67 -10.56
C PRO A 125 0.16 -4.06 -11.24
N PRO A 126 -0.87 -4.92 -11.21
CA PRO A 126 -0.73 -6.37 -11.46
C PRO A 126 -0.72 -6.72 -12.95
N GLN A 127 -0.41 -5.78 -13.85
CA GLN A 127 -0.42 -6.05 -15.29
C GLN A 127 0.88 -6.67 -15.75
N GLY A 128 0.81 -7.70 -16.59
CA GLY A 128 1.97 -8.32 -17.23
C GLY A 128 2.52 -7.49 -18.40
N THR A 129 2.93 -6.26 -18.14
CA THR A 129 3.52 -5.36 -19.13
C THR A 129 5.02 -5.22 -18.93
N SER A 130 5.76 -4.93 -19.99
CA SER A 130 7.21 -4.70 -19.91
C SER A 130 7.59 -3.53 -18.99
N ALA A 131 6.72 -2.53 -18.85
CA ALA A 131 6.95 -1.41 -17.94
C ALA A 131 6.82 -1.82 -16.46
N VAL A 132 5.86 -2.69 -16.14
CA VAL A 132 5.69 -3.27 -14.80
C VAL A 132 6.85 -4.19 -14.45
N PHE A 133 7.27 -5.07 -15.37
CA PHE A 133 8.41 -5.97 -15.15
C PHE A 133 9.71 -5.20 -14.88
N LYS A 134 9.99 -4.14 -15.65
CA LYS A 134 11.13 -3.25 -15.38
C LYS A 134 11.08 -2.60 -14.00
N GLU A 135 9.89 -2.27 -13.50
CA GLU A 135 9.74 -1.70 -12.16
C GLU A 135 9.93 -2.77 -11.07
N ILE A 136 9.52 -4.02 -11.32
CA ILE A 136 9.82 -5.15 -10.44
C ILE A 136 11.34 -5.32 -10.33
N ASP A 137 12.04 -5.38 -11.46
CA ASP A 137 13.50 -5.52 -11.49
C ASP A 137 14.16 -4.35 -10.76
N ARG A 138 13.69 -3.12 -10.99
CA ARG A 138 14.19 -1.93 -10.28
C ARG A 138 14.01 -2.05 -8.77
N CYS A 139 12.84 -2.50 -8.30
CA CYS A 139 12.56 -2.69 -6.88
C CYS A 139 13.55 -3.70 -6.25
N LEU A 140 13.79 -4.83 -6.92
CA LEU A 140 14.61 -5.91 -6.38
C LEU A 140 16.12 -5.61 -6.50
N ASP A 141 16.55 -5.17 -7.69
CA ASP A 141 17.97 -5.07 -8.02
C ASP A 141 18.57 -3.71 -7.67
N ALA A 142 17.83 -2.63 -7.91
CA ALA A 142 18.34 -1.27 -7.72
C ALA A 142 17.94 -0.66 -6.38
N LEU A 143 16.72 -0.94 -5.89
CA LEU A 143 16.23 -0.48 -4.59
C LEU A 143 16.45 -1.48 -3.45
N HIS A 144 16.88 -2.71 -3.78
CA HIS A 144 17.17 -3.78 -2.83
C HIS A 144 15.99 -4.13 -1.91
N PHE A 145 14.77 -4.05 -2.43
CA PHE A 145 13.57 -4.46 -1.72
C PHE A 145 13.54 -5.97 -1.52
N GLY A 146 12.96 -6.42 -0.41
CA GLY A 146 12.94 -7.84 -0.03
C GLY A 146 11.92 -8.69 -0.79
N GLY A 147 11.14 -8.07 -1.68
CA GLY A 147 10.04 -8.70 -2.40
C GLY A 147 9.02 -7.65 -2.84
N LEU A 148 7.81 -8.11 -3.17
CA LEU A 148 6.69 -7.26 -3.54
C LEU A 148 5.51 -7.42 -2.59
N GLN A 149 4.76 -6.34 -2.39
CA GLN A 149 3.40 -6.41 -1.87
C GLN A 149 2.42 -6.54 -3.02
N LEU A 150 1.38 -7.37 -2.85
CA LEU A 150 0.21 -7.46 -3.72
C LEU A 150 -1.05 -7.10 -2.91
N SER A 151 -2.10 -6.63 -3.59
CA SER A 151 -3.43 -6.51 -2.99
C SER A 151 -4.23 -7.79 -3.20
N ALA A 152 -5.08 -8.19 -2.25
CA ALA A 152 -5.87 -9.42 -2.33
C ALA A 152 -6.80 -9.49 -3.57
N HIS A 153 -7.15 -8.33 -4.13
CA HIS A 153 -7.78 -8.19 -5.42
C HIS A 153 -7.42 -6.82 -6.01
N TYR A 154 -7.64 -6.64 -7.32
CA TYR A 154 -7.49 -5.36 -8.02
C TYR A 154 -8.77 -5.07 -8.80
N GLY A 155 -9.38 -3.91 -8.54
CA GLY A 155 -10.72 -3.62 -9.02
C GLY A 155 -11.70 -4.72 -8.60
N ASN A 156 -12.32 -5.39 -9.58
CA ASN A 156 -13.28 -6.48 -9.35
C ASN A 156 -12.72 -7.88 -9.63
N GLN A 157 -11.39 -8.04 -9.71
CA GLN A 157 -10.74 -9.30 -10.07
C GLN A 157 -9.83 -9.77 -8.94
N TYR A 158 -9.98 -11.04 -8.54
CA TYR A 158 -9.08 -11.70 -7.60
C TYR A 158 -7.77 -12.12 -8.29
N LEU A 159 -6.76 -12.44 -7.50
CA LEU A 159 -5.41 -12.75 -8.00
C LEU A 159 -5.33 -14.01 -8.89
N ASP A 160 -6.33 -14.88 -8.83
CA ASP A 160 -6.46 -16.07 -9.66
C ASP A 160 -7.16 -15.82 -11.01
N ASP A 161 -7.54 -14.58 -11.30
CA ASP A 161 -8.09 -14.20 -12.61
C ASP A 161 -7.02 -14.31 -13.72
N GLU A 162 -7.41 -14.86 -14.88
CA GLU A 162 -6.53 -15.07 -16.03
C GLU A 162 -5.86 -13.78 -16.52
N ALA A 163 -6.48 -12.61 -16.28
CA ALA A 163 -5.91 -11.31 -16.61
C ALA A 163 -4.55 -11.05 -15.92
N PHE A 164 -4.29 -11.68 -14.76
CA PHE A 164 -3.05 -11.54 -14.01
C PHE A 164 -2.05 -12.67 -14.25
N ALA A 165 -2.41 -13.70 -15.04
CA ALA A 165 -1.54 -14.84 -15.30
C ALA A 165 -0.14 -14.45 -15.85
N PRO A 166 0.00 -13.50 -16.80
CA PRO A 166 1.32 -13.10 -17.29
C PRO A 166 2.17 -12.40 -16.21
N PHE A 167 1.53 -11.69 -15.27
CA PHE A 167 2.22 -11.07 -14.14
C PHE A 167 2.77 -12.13 -13.18
N PHE A 168 1.95 -13.11 -12.79
CA PHE A 168 2.40 -14.19 -11.91
C PHE A 168 3.41 -15.13 -12.56
N ALA A 169 3.33 -15.36 -13.87
CA ALA A 169 4.34 -16.12 -14.61
C ALA A 169 5.73 -15.47 -14.46
N TYR A 170 5.82 -14.14 -14.62
CA TYR A 170 7.05 -13.39 -14.43
C TYR A 170 7.60 -13.52 -13.00
N LEU A 171 6.75 -13.30 -11.99
CA LEU A 171 7.14 -13.41 -10.58
C LEU A 171 7.67 -14.81 -10.23
N ASN A 172 7.02 -15.86 -10.75
CA ASN A 172 7.42 -17.24 -10.54
C ASN A 172 8.76 -17.55 -11.23
N GLU A 173 8.95 -17.11 -12.47
CA GLU A 173 10.20 -17.29 -13.20
C GLU A 173 11.40 -16.65 -12.47
N HIS A 174 11.18 -15.51 -11.82
CA HIS A 174 12.22 -14.76 -11.09
C HIS A 174 12.30 -15.09 -9.60
N GLY A 175 11.47 -16.04 -9.10
CA GLY A 175 11.48 -16.45 -7.69
C GLY A 175 11.13 -15.33 -6.71
N VAL A 176 10.28 -14.37 -7.13
CA VAL A 176 9.97 -13.17 -6.33
C VAL A 176 9.10 -13.53 -5.13
N THR A 177 9.55 -13.14 -3.93
CA THR A 177 8.72 -13.26 -2.72
C THR A 177 7.61 -12.22 -2.73
N CYS A 178 6.36 -12.69 -2.56
CA CYS A 178 5.17 -11.84 -2.57
C CYS A 178 4.45 -11.87 -1.22
N TYR A 179 4.07 -10.70 -0.72
CA TYR A 179 3.20 -10.52 0.43
C TYR A 179 1.82 -10.08 -0.05
N VAL A 180 0.78 -10.90 0.17
CA VAL A 180 -0.59 -10.51 -0.17
C VAL A 180 -1.19 -9.74 1.00
N HIS A 181 -1.43 -8.45 0.78
CA HIS A 181 -2.10 -7.58 1.72
C HIS A 181 -3.62 -7.58 1.48
N HIS A 182 -4.38 -7.57 2.56
CA HIS A 182 -5.83 -7.50 2.51
C HIS A 182 -6.34 -6.20 1.85
N THR A 183 -7.60 -6.18 1.43
CA THR A 183 -8.28 -4.96 0.98
C THR A 183 -9.43 -4.65 1.94
N PRO A 184 -9.96 -3.41 1.98
CA PRO A 184 -10.97 -3.08 2.98
C PRO A 184 -12.28 -3.86 2.82
N LEU A 185 -12.54 -4.33 1.60
CA LEU A 185 -13.74 -5.04 1.21
C LEU A 185 -13.40 -6.07 0.13
N PRO A 186 -13.91 -7.32 0.21
CA PRO A 186 -13.78 -8.30 -0.88
C PRO A 186 -14.55 -7.82 -2.12
N VAL A 187 -14.32 -8.43 -3.30
CA VAL A 187 -15.02 -8.05 -4.54
C VAL A 187 -16.55 -8.12 -4.38
N GLN A 188 -17.09 -9.21 -3.81
CA GLN A 188 -18.52 -9.40 -3.60
C GLN A 188 -19.00 -8.90 -2.22
N TYR A 189 -18.72 -7.64 -1.89
CA TYR A 189 -19.04 -7.06 -0.57
C TYR A 189 -20.50 -6.62 -0.36
N GLY A 190 -21.38 -6.77 -1.35
CA GLY A 190 -22.73 -6.18 -1.33
C GLY A 190 -23.54 -6.52 -0.07
N SER A 191 -23.49 -7.78 0.37
CA SER A 191 -24.17 -8.28 1.58
C SER A 191 -23.59 -7.75 2.90
N LEU A 192 -22.37 -7.19 2.88
CA LEU A 192 -21.65 -6.72 4.07
C LEU A 192 -21.85 -5.22 4.34
N THR A 193 -22.37 -4.47 3.36
CA THR A 193 -22.50 -3.01 3.41
C THR A 193 -23.40 -2.51 4.55
N ALA A 194 -24.42 -3.30 4.93
CA ALA A 194 -25.36 -2.94 6.00
C ALA A 194 -24.76 -2.96 7.41
N TYR A 195 -23.55 -3.50 7.60
CA TYR A 195 -22.96 -3.75 8.91
C TYR A 195 -21.56 -3.17 9.04
N THR A 196 -21.43 -1.96 9.60
CA THR A 196 -20.16 -1.20 9.68
C THR A 196 -18.99 -2.00 10.30
N ASN A 197 -19.23 -2.71 11.40
CA ASN A 197 -18.16 -3.47 12.09
C ASN A 197 -17.76 -4.74 11.32
N LEU A 198 -18.73 -5.40 10.68
CA LEU A 198 -18.49 -6.60 9.86
C LEU A 198 -17.74 -6.24 8.58
N ARG A 199 -18.09 -5.11 7.95
CA ARG A 199 -17.44 -4.56 6.76
C ARG A 199 -15.92 -4.47 6.91
N ARG A 200 -15.44 -3.89 8.01
CA ARG A 200 -14.00 -3.71 8.28
C ARG A 200 -13.29 -4.98 8.74
N SER A 201 -14.01 -5.96 9.27
CA SER A 201 -13.42 -7.16 9.86
C SER A 201 -13.28 -8.29 8.84
N TYR A 202 -14.28 -8.53 7.99
CA TYR A 202 -14.25 -9.58 6.97
C TYR A 202 -13.40 -9.22 5.73
N GLY A 203 -13.03 -7.95 5.55
CA GLY A 203 -12.01 -7.60 4.55
C GLY A 203 -10.58 -7.99 4.97
N ARG A 204 -10.36 -8.34 6.25
CA ARG A 204 -9.03 -8.58 6.84
C ARG A 204 -8.64 -10.05 6.98
N CYS A 205 -9.54 -10.98 6.65
CA CYS A 205 -9.30 -12.42 6.74
C CYS A 205 -8.68 -13.00 5.46
#